data_AF-A0A9R1GC89-F1
#
_entry.id   AF-A0A9R1GC89-F1
#
_cell.length_a   1.000
_cell.length_b   1.000
_cell.length_c   1.000
_cell.angle_alpha   90.00
_cell.angle_beta   90.00
_cell.angle_gamma   90.00
#
_symmetry.space_group_name_H-M   'P 1'
#
loop_
_entity.id
_entity.type
_entity.pdbx_description
1 polymer ?
#
loop_
_entity_poly.entity_id
_entity_poly.type
_entity_poly.pdbx_seq_one_letter_code
_entity_poly.pdbx_strand_id
1 'polypeptide(L)'
;MNVTEMKFSASALGMRTPVAYKARRHASPETLARGMNFAVGGAGVLDTGNFQRNISAQIDLFQAMHNCQQRGCSKRTALVVVSGNDYAYAADKDNGTSAAIAYIPTVVRELREQLRRLRDETGMRRVVVTNLHPMGCTPTFTRLLNYTGCDPLANAGAAQHNAALRSVLSALDPNNRTFLLLDVHTPFAAFLLDDSNGDSDKKRFKSTLRPCCESFRPDGYCGEEDENGTRQYTLCDDAGRYFYWDDVHPTQAAWAAVARTFRAAVKSFLSV
;
A
#
# COMPACT_ATOMS: atom_id res chain seq x y z
N MET A 1 -1.03 -4.67 -1.91
CA MET A 1 -2.24 -4.13 -1.25
C MET A 1 -3.08 -5.27 -0.69
N ASN A 2 -3.39 -5.22 0.60
CA ASN A 2 -4.32 -6.17 1.22
C ASN A 2 -5.78 -5.69 1.12
N VAL A 3 -6.75 -6.56 1.41
CA VAL A 3 -8.19 -6.26 1.28
C VAL A 3 -8.60 -5.06 2.17
N THR A 4 -7.95 -4.91 3.31
CA THR A 4 -8.17 -3.83 4.29
C THR A 4 -7.79 -2.46 3.71
N GLU A 5 -6.59 -2.33 3.18
CA GLU A 5 -6.08 -1.12 2.54
C GLU A 5 -6.99 -0.69 1.38
N MET A 6 -7.44 -1.64 0.54
CA MET A 6 -8.40 -1.35 -0.54
C MET A 6 -9.74 -0.84 0.01
N LYS A 7 -10.26 -1.44 1.09
CA LYS A 7 -11.54 -1.03 1.69
C LYS A 7 -11.49 0.42 2.18
N PHE A 8 -10.43 0.79 2.89
CA PHE A 8 -10.29 2.15 3.43
C PHE A 8 -9.92 3.17 2.37
N SER A 9 -9.10 2.80 1.39
CA SER A 9 -8.81 3.65 0.23
C SER A 9 -10.07 3.91 -0.59
N ALA A 10 -10.86 2.87 -0.90
CA ALA A 10 -12.16 3.01 -1.57
C ALA A 10 -13.11 3.91 -0.75
N SER A 11 -13.20 3.69 0.57
CA SER A 11 -14.01 4.54 1.44
C SER A 11 -13.55 6.00 1.45
N ALA A 12 -12.25 6.27 1.41
CA ALA A 12 -11.71 7.63 1.29
C ALA A 12 -12.02 8.26 -0.07
N LEU A 13 -12.05 7.46 -1.13
CA LEU A 13 -12.50 7.83 -2.47
C LEU A 13 -14.02 8.06 -2.55
N GLY A 14 -14.78 7.79 -1.48
CA GLY A 14 -16.25 7.82 -1.48
C GLY A 14 -16.87 6.69 -2.31
N MET A 15 -16.10 5.64 -2.58
CA MET A 15 -16.47 4.49 -3.39
C MET A 15 -16.73 3.27 -2.52
N ARG A 16 -17.61 2.38 -2.97
CA ARG A 16 -17.69 1.02 -2.39
C ARG A 16 -16.46 0.24 -2.81
N THR A 17 -16.01 -0.68 -1.96
CA THR A 17 -14.87 -1.55 -2.27
C THR A 17 -15.13 -2.32 -3.56
N PRO A 18 -14.26 -2.18 -4.58
CA PRO A 18 -14.44 -2.88 -5.85
C PRO A 18 -14.16 -4.38 -5.68
N VAL A 19 -14.82 -5.20 -6.50
CA VAL A 19 -14.60 -6.65 -6.50
C VAL A 19 -13.20 -6.97 -6.97
N ALA A 20 -12.53 -7.91 -6.28
CA ALA A 20 -11.25 -8.43 -6.73
C ALA A 20 -11.38 -9.13 -8.08
N TYR A 21 -10.43 -8.91 -8.99
CA TYR A 21 -10.41 -9.52 -10.33
C TYR A 21 -10.55 -11.05 -10.29
N LYS A 22 -9.94 -11.70 -9.28
CA LYS A 22 -10.05 -13.14 -9.07
C LYS A 22 -11.49 -13.60 -8.80
N ALA A 23 -12.32 -12.78 -8.16
CA ALA A 23 -13.71 -13.07 -7.82
C ALA A 23 -14.73 -12.61 -8.88
N ARG A 24 -14.28 -12.00 -9.99
CA ARG A 24 -15.17 -11.37 -10.98
C ARG A 24 -16.24 -12.30 -11.58
N ARG A 25 -15.94 -13.61 -11.71
CA ARG A 25 -16.88 -14.59 -12.28
C ARG A 25 -18.08 -14.88 -11.38
N HIS A 26 -17.97 -14.54 -10.09
CA HIS A 26 -19.02 -14.74 -9.10
C HIS A 26 -19.74 -13.43 -8.73
N ALA A 27 -19.40 -12.31 -9.38
CA ALA A 27 -19.97 -11.00 -9.08
C ALA A 27 -21.11 -10.64 -10.04
N SER A 28 -22.13 -9.97 -9.51
CA SER A 28 -23.25 -9.48 -10.33
C SER A 28 -22.80 -8.39 -11.31
N PRO A 29 -23.52 -8.20 -12.44
CA PRO A 29 -23.27 -7.10 -13.36
C PRO A 29 -23.27 -5.72 -12.69
N GLU A 30 -24.17 -5.46 -11.73
CA GLU A 30 -24.17 -4.16 -11.03
C GLU A 30 -22.93 -3.98 -10.17
N THR A 31 -22.38 -5.07 -9.62
CA THR A 31 -21.17 -5.03 -8.82
C THR A 31 -19.94 -4.78 -9.70
N LEU A 32 -19.87 -5.43 -10.87
CA LEU A 32 -18.80 -5.22 -11.85
C LEU A 32 -18.85 -3.80 -12.45
N ALA A 33 -20.04 -3.22 -12.61
CA ALA A 33 -20.21 -1.84 -13.08
C ALA A 33 -19.63 -0.78 -12.12
N ARG A 34 -19.38 -1.12 -10.84
CA ARG A 34 -18.81 -0.21 -9.84
C ARG A 34 -17.28 -0.10 -9.90
N GLY A 35 -16.62 -0.95 -10.69
CA GLY A 35 -15.16 -1.01 -10.81
C GLY A 35 -14.59 -2.34 -10.34
N MET A 36 -13.26 -2.48 -10.46
CA MET A 36 -12.56 -3.73 -10.17
C MET A 36 -11.22 -3.48 -9.48
N ASN A 37 -10.87 -4.37 -8.55
CA ASN A 37 -9.60 -4.40 -7.86
C ASN A 37 -8.67 -5.44 -8.51
N PHE A 38 -7.59 -4.98 -9.13
CA PHE A 38 -6.58 -5.84 -9.74
C PHE A 38 -5.39 -6.13 -8.81
N ALA A 39 -5.33 -5.47 -7.66
CA ALA A 39 -4.23 -5.61 -6.73
C ALA A 39 -4.14 -7.02 -6.16
N VAL A 40 -2.92 -7.49 -5.96
CA VAL A 40 -2.62 -8.79 -5.37
C VAL A 40 -1.57 -8.59 -4.27
N GLY A 41 -1.67 -9.34 -3.17
CA GLY A 41 -0.64 -9.38 -2.13
C GLY A 41 0.69 -9.84 -2.72
N GLY A 42 1.82 -9.27 -2.26
CA GLY A 42 3.16 -9.58 -2.77
C GLY A 42 3.52 -8.95 -4.13
N ALA A 43 2.57 -8.32 -4.84
CA ALA A 43 2.87 -7.68 -6.12
C ALA A 43 3.77 -6.43 -5.95
N GLY A 44 4.81 -6.36 -6.77
CA GLY A 44 5.62 -5.15 -6.95
C GLY A 44 5.25 -4.35 -8.19
N VAL A 45 6.01 -3.29 -8.42
CA VAL A 45 6.09 -2.63 -9.72
C VAL A 45 6.75 -3.58 -10.72
N LEU A 46 7.84 -4.23 -10.30
CA LEU A 46 8.52 -5.31 -11.01
C LEU A 46 8.05 -6.69 -10.52
N ASP A 47 8.59 -7.74 -11.13
CA ASP A 47 8.42 -9.11 -10.63
C ASP A 47 9.20 -9.29 -9.34
N THR A 48 8.49 -9.68 -8.28
CA THR A 48 9.01 -9.89 -6.92
C THR A 48 9.28 -11.37 -6.61
N GLY A 49 9.30 -12.23 -7.62
CA GLY A 49 9.59 -13.66 -7.45
C GLY A 49 8.47 -14.48 -6.80
N ASN A 50 7.36 -13.85 -6.42
CA ASN A 50 6.23 -14.49 -5.74
C ASN A 50 5.15 -15.05 -6.70
N PHE A 51 5.47 -15.15 -8.00
CA PHE A 51 4.54 -15.52 -9.08
C PHE A 51 3.25 -14.69 -9.10
N GLN A 52 3.30 -13.47 -8.55
CA GLN A 52 2.18 -12.55 -8.53
C GLN A 52 2.24 -11.62 -9.74
N ARG A 53 1.07 -11.14 -10.17
CA ARG A 53 0.98 -10.17 -11.25
C ARG A 53 1.50 -8.82 -10.76
N ASN A 54 2.64 -8.40 -11.29
CA ASN A 54 3.15 -7.04 -11.13
C ASN A 54 2.18 -6.00 -11.74
N ILE A 55 2.46 -4.71 -11.52
CA ILE A 55 1.56 -3.64 -11.98
C ILE A 55 1.34 -3.66 -13.49
N SER A 56 2.35 -4.03 -14.29
CA SER A 56 2.22 -4.15 -15.75
C SER A 56 1.15 -5.19 -16.13
N ALA A 57 1.23 -6.38 -15.56
CA ALA A 57 0.24 -7.44 -15.79
C ALA A 57 -1.16 -7.09 -15.23
N GLN A 58 -1.24 -6.26 -14.19
CA GLN A 58 -2.52 -5.74 -13.68
C GLN A 58 -3.14 -4.73 -14.67
N ILE A 59 -2.34 -3.88 -15.30
CA ILE A 59 -2.77 -2.94 -16.35
C ILE A 59 -3.23 -3.70 -17.60
N ASP A 60 -2.52 -4.75 -18.00
CA ASP A 60 -2.92 -5.59 -19.15
C ASP A 60 -4.29 -6.23 -18.93
N LEU A 61 -4.54 -6.74 -17.71
CA LEU A 61 -5.85 -7.29 -17.32
C LEU A 61 -6.94 -6.22 -17.35
N PHE A 62 -6.63 -5.01 -16.90
CA PHE A 62 -7.55 -3.89 -16.98
C PHE A 62 -7.90 -3.56 -18.43
N GLN A 63 -6.90 -3.43 -19.31
CA GLN A 63 -7.09 -3.17 -20.74
C GLN A 63 -7.93 -4.26 -21.42
N ALA A 64 -7.65 -5.54 -21.14
CA ALA A 64 -8.37 -6.66 -21.73
C ALA A 64 -9.87 -6.67 -21.39
N MET A 65 -10.26 -6.20 -20.21
CA MET A 65 -11.67 -6.06 -19.85
C MET A 65 -12.28 -4.71 -20.26
N HIS A 66 -11.45 -3.75 -20.66
CA HIS A 66 -11.86 -2.39 -20.90
C HIS A 66 -11.80 -2.05 -22.40
N ASN A 67 -12.74 -2.59 -23.18
CA ASN A 67 -12.93 -2.16 -24.56
C ASN A 67 -13.79 -0.88 -24.63
N CYS A 68 -13.12 0.26 -24.45
CA CYS A 68 -13.72 1.57 -24.29
C CYS A 68 -14.37 2.14 -25.56
N GLN A 69 -14.08 1.57 -26.74
CA GLN A 69 -14.60 2.06 -28.02
C GLN A 69 -16.13 1.90 -28.16
N GLN A 70 -16.77 1.05 -27.35
CA GLN A 70 -18.18 0.71 -27.52
C GLN A 70 -19.13 1.25 -26.42
N ARG A 71 -18.63 1.78 -25.30
CA ARG A 71 -19.46 1.95 -24.08
C ARG A 71 -19.44 3.30 -23.37
N GLY A 72 -18.83 4.35 -23.96
CA GLY A 72 -18.95 5.71 -23.41
C GLY A 72 -18.58 5.81 -21.92
N CYS A 73 -17.40 5.34 -21.54
CA CYS A 73 -16.94 5.34 -20.14
C CYS A 73 -16.60 6.76 -19.68
N SER A 74 -17.53 7.44 -19.01
CA SER A 74 -17.43 8.88 -18.69
C SER A 74 -16.67 9.21 -17.40
N LYS A 75 -16.20 8.23 -16.62
CA LYS A 75 -15.38 8.48 -15.42
C LYS A 75 -14.26 7.44 -15.27
N ARG A 76 -13.01 7.90 -15.28
CA ARG A 76 -11.80 7.06 -15.30
C ARG A 76 -10.90 7.41 -14.11
N THR A 77 -11.18 6.76 -12.99
CA THR A 77 -10.36 6.85 -11.79
C THR A 77 -9.58 5.55 -11.59
N ALA A 78 -8.29 5.68 -11.32
CA ALA A 78 -7.44 4.57 -10.88
C ALA A 78 -6.79 4.91 -9.53
N LEU A 79 -6.55 3.88 -8.73
CA LEU A 79 -5.72 3.95 -7.54
C LEU A 79 -4.53 3.00 -7.77
N VAL A 80 -3.33 3.55 -7.74
CA VAL A 80 -2.06 2.82 -7.78
C VAL A 80 -1.45 2.88 -6.39
N VAL A 81 -1.12 1.72 -5.84
CA VAL A 81 -0.47 1.64 -4.52
C VAL A 81 0.92 1.07 -4.64
N VAL A 82 1.88 1.87 -4.19
CA VAL A 82 3.25 1.43 -3.99
C VAL A 82 3.34 0.80 -2.60
N SER A 83 3.70 -0.49 -2.54
CA SER A 83 3.58 -1.32 -1.32
C SER A 83 4.90 -1.84 -0.76
N GLY A 84 6.03 -1.49 -1.39
CA GLY A 84 7.37 -1.84 -0.89
C GLY A 84 7.85 -3.27 -1.18
N ASN A 85 7.06 -4.12 -1.84
CA ASN A 85 7.44 -5.50 -2.15
C ASN A 85 8.70 -5.62 -3.03
N ASP A 86 8.93 -4.67 -3.95
CA ASP A 86 10.15 -4.61 -4.75
C ASP A 86 11.42 -4.47 -3.87
N TYR A 87 11.29 -3.74 -2.76
CA TYR A 87 12.37 -3.50 -1.80
C TYR A 87 12.59 -4.68 -0.88
N ALA A 88 11.53 -5.32 -0.41
CA ALA A 88 11.63 -6.58 0.32
C ALA A 88 12.34 -7.64 -0.54
N TYR A 89 11.92 -7.81 -1.81
CA TYR A 89 12.56 -8.73 -2.75
C TYR A 89 14.06 -8.44 -2.94
N ALA A 90 14.42 -7.16 -3.16
CA ALA A 90 15.82 -6.78 -3.34
C ALA A 90 16.65 -6.99 -2.05
N ALA A 91 16.08 -6.69 -0.88
CA ALA A 91 16.74 -6.90 0.40
C ALA A 91 16.97 -8.40 0.68
N ASP A 92 15.99 -9.26 0.38
CA ASP A 92 16.10 -10.70 0.58
C ASP A 92 17.14 -11.34 -0.36
N LYS A 93 17.22 -10.87 -1.60
CA LYS A 93 18.11 -11.42 -2.62
C LYS A 93 19.58 -11.07 -2.38
N ASP A 94 19.86 -9.82 -2.06
CA ASP A 94 21.23 -9.27 -1.95
C ASP A 94 21.59 -8.93 -0.49
N ASN A 95 20.86 -9.53 0.46
CA ASN A 95 21.07 -9.52 1.90
C ASN A 95 21.24 -8.13 2.54
N GLY A 96 20.27 -7.22 2.31
CA GLY A 96 20.13 -6.05 3.19
C GLY A 96 19.45 -4.81 2.61
N THR A 97 19.14 -3.88 3.51
CA THR A 97 18.48 -2.60 3.21
C THR A 97 19.24 -1.75 2.19
N SER A 98 20.57 -1.83 2.15
CA SER A 98 21.38 -1.11 1.16
C SER A 98 21.09 -1.55 -0.28
N ALA A 99 20.83 -2.84 -0.51
CA ALA A 99 20.46 -3.35 -1.83
C ALA A 99 19.07 -2.85 -2.24
N ALA A 100 18.12 -2.83 -1.31
CA ALA A 100 16.80 -2.24 -1.52
C ALA A 100 16.89 -0.75 -1.93
N ILE A 101 17.76 0.02 -1.26
CA ILE A 101 18.00 1.43 -1.60
C ILE A 101 18.61 1.57 -3.00
N ALA A 102 19.62 0.75 -3.33
CA ALA A 102 20.23 0.72 -4.66
C ALA A 102 19.23 0.33 -5.77
N TYR A 103 18.14 -0.37 -5.43
CA TYR A 103 17.10 -0.77 -6.37
C TYR A 103 16.06 0.33 -6.67
N ILE A 104 16.00 1.40 -5.86
CA ILE A 104 15.03 2.50 -6.02
C ILE A 104 14.97 3.07 -7.46
N PRO A 105 16.09 3.38 -8.14
CA PRO A 105 16.04 3.93 -9.50
C PRO A 105 15.35 2.98 -10.50
N THR A 106 15.53 1.68 -10.35
CA THR A 106 14.89 0.66 -11.20
C THR A 106 13.38 0.64 -10.98
N VAL A 107 12.94 0.61 -9.72
CA VAL A 107 11.51 0.63 -9.35
C VAL A 107 10.83 1.90 -9.83
N VAL A 108 11.45 3.07 -9.62
CA VAL A 108 10.86 4.36 -9.99
C VAL A 108 10.80 4.54 -11.51
N ARG A 109 11.81 4.07 -12.25
CA ARG A 109 11.79 4.08 -13.72
C ARG A 109 10.64 3.24 -14.25
N GLU A 110 10.45 2.03 -13.73
CA GLU A 110 9.35 1.17 -14.16
C GLU A 110 8.00 1.79 -13.77
N LEU A 111 7.87 2.31 -12.54
CA LEU A 111 6.64 2.97 -12.09
C LEU A 111 6.26 4.15 -12.99
N ARG A 112 7.25 4.95 -13.44
CA ARG A 112 7.03 6.02 -14.42
C ARG A 112 6.41 5.49 -15.72
N GLU A 113 6.94 4.41 -16.27
CA GLU A 113 6.40 3.82 -17.50
C GLU A 113 4.97 3.33 -17.29
N GLN A 114 4.68 2.68 -16.16
CA GLN A 114 3.35 2.14 -15.86
C GLN A 114 2.31 3.25 -15.62
N LEU A 115 2.70 4.36 -15.00
CA LEU A 115 1.87 5.55 -14.88
C LEU A 115 1.62 6.21 -16.25
N ARG A 116 2.64 6.29 -17.11
CA ARG A 116 2.51 6.77 -18.49
C ARG A 116 1.53 5.90 -19.28
N ARG A 117 1.64 4.57 -19.19
CA ARG A 117 0.70 3.60 -19.82
C ARG A 117 -0.73 3.81 -19.36
N LEU A 118 -0.96 3.95 -18.04
CA LEU A 118 -2.29 4.24 -17.50
C LEU A 118 -2.88 5.52 -18.12
N ARG A 119 -2.11 6.61 -18.19
CA ARG A 119 -2.60 7.87 -18.79
C ARG A 119 -2.83 7.77 -20.30
N ASP A 120 -1.83 7.27 -21.03
CA ASP A 120 -1.75 7.42 -22.49
C ASP A 120 -2.44 6.28 -23.23
N GLU A 121 -2.22 5.03 -22.80
CA GLU A 121 -2.74 3.83 -23.49
C GLU A 121 -4.15 3.48 -23.00
N THR A 122 -4.38 3.58 -21.69
CA THR A 122 -5.71 3.29 -21.11
C THR A 122 -6.63 4.51 -21.07
N GLY A 123 -6.06 5.71 -21.25
CA GLY A 123 -6.79 6.97 -21.25
C GLY A 123 -7.28 7.41 -19.87
N MET A 124 -6.66 6.95 -18.77
CA MET A 124 -7.02 7.39 -17.42
C MET A 124 -6.76 8.87 -17.24
N ARG A 125 -7.70 9.58 -16.59
CA ARG A 125 -7.64 11.04 -16.39
C ARG A 125 -7.56 11.45 -14.91
N ARG A 126 -7.81 10.52 -13.99
CA ARG A 126 -7.68 10.73 -12.54
C ARG A 126 -7.00 9.51 -11.94
N VAL A 127 -5.71 9.60 -11.63
CA VAL A 127 -4.92 8.50 -11.09
C VAL A 127 -4.36 8.94 -9.75
N VAL A 128 -4.82 8.30 -8.68
CA VAL A 128 -4.28 8.51 -7.34
C VAL A 128 -3.13 7.52 -7.15
N VAL A 129 -1.96 8.00 -6.72
CA VAL A 129 -0.76 7.18 -6.51
C VAL A 129 -0.29 7.36 -5.08
N THR A 130 -0.17 6.30 -4.28
CA THR A 130 0.41 6.42 -2.93
C THR A 130 1.93 6.50 -2.98
N ASN A 131 2.51 7.24 -2.04
CA ASN A 131 3.93 7.09 -1.70
C ASN A 131 4.13 5.95 -0.68
N LEU A 132 5.37 5.69 -0.27
CA LEU A 132 5.68 4.73 0.80
C LEU A 132 5.50 5.37 2.18
N HIS A 133 4.95 4.61 3.13
CA HIS A 133 5.02 4.96 4.55
C HIS A 133 6.46 4.85 5.10
N PRO A 134 6.74 5.29 6.34
CA PRO A 134 8.03 5.02 7.00
C PRO A 134 8.26 3.50 7.09
N MET A 135 9.06 2.95 6.17
CA MET A 135 9.27 1.50 6.06
C MET A 135 10.02 0.94 7.26
N GLY A 136 10.98 1.69 7.80
CA GLY A 136 11.74 1.26 8.98
C GLY A 136 10.91 1.20 10.27
N CYS A 137 9.68 1.71 10.25
CA CYS A 137 8.75 1.60 11.38
C CYS A 137 7.80 0.40 11.29
N THR A 138 7.90 -0.45 10.25
CA THR A 138 7.14 -1.70 10.24
C THR A 138 7.73 -2.69 11.24
N PRO A 139 6.90 -3.58 11.83
CA PRO A 139 7.42 -4.52 12.82
C PRO A 139 8.52 -5.46 12.33
N THR A 140 8.63 -5.75 11.03
CA THR A 140 9.80 -6.41 10.43
C THR A 140 11.12 -5.74 10.86
N PHE A 141 11.18 -4.41 10.89
CA PHE A 141 12.36 -3.66 11.31
C PHE A 141 12.37 -3.42 12.81
N THR A 142 11.24 -2.99 13.39
CA THR A 142 11.23 -2.57 14.80
C THR A 142 11.41 -3.76 15.74
N ARG A 143 11.05 -4.98 15.34
CA ARG A 143 11.30 -6.22 16.13
C ARG A 143 12.79 -6.41 16.43
N LEU A 144 13.66 -6.10 15.48
CA LEU A 144 15.12 -6.14 15.65
C LEU A 144 15.63 -5.11 16.67
N LEU A 145 14.82 -4.07 16.91
CA LEU A 145 15.06 -2.99 17.87
C LEU A 145 14.19 -3.16 19.13
N ASN A 146 13.68 -4.36 19.42
CA ASN A 146 12.78 -4.63 20.56
C ASN A 146 11.56 -3.70 20.63
N TYR A 147 11.06 -3.26 19.46
CA TYR A 147 9.93 -2.36 19.30
C TYR A 147 10.12 -0.97 19.93
N THR A 148 11.36 -0.55 20.24
CA THR A 148 11.63 0.75 20.88
C THR A 148 11.90 1.89 19.90
N GLY A 149 12.00 1.59 18.60
CA GLY A 149 12.27 2.60 17.58
C GLY A 149 12.19 2.04 16.17
N CYS A 150 12.38 2.92 15.19
CA CYS A 150 12.37 2.58 13.77
C CYS A 150 13.79 2.47 13.20
N ASP A 151 13.96 1.65 12.17
CA ASP A 151 15.21 1.57 11.41
C ASP A 151 15.42 2.85 10.56
N PRO A 152 16.51 3.62 10.80
CA PRO A 152 16.72 4.88 10.11
C PRO A 152 17.10 4.70 8.63
N LEU A 153 17.78 3.61 8.27
CA LEU A 153 18.23 3.36 6.90
C LEU A 153 17.06 3.01 5.98
N ALA A 154 16.14 2.15 6.45
CA ALA A 154 14.92 1.80 5.74
C ALA A 154 14.00 3.02 5.57
N ASN A 155 13.90 3.88 6.59
CA ASN A 155 13.17 5.14 6.49
C ASN A 155 13.80 6.11 5.49
N ALA A 156 15.14 6.20 5.43
CA ALA A 156 15.84 6.99 4.42
C ALA A 156 15.56 6.46 3.00
N GLY A 157 15.55 5.13 2.80
CA GLY A 157 15.15 4.51 1.53
C GLY A 157 13.72 4.87 1.12
N ALA A 158 12.77 4.81 2.05
CA ALA A 158 11.39 5.22 1.79
C ALA A 158 11.31 6.71 1.39
N ALA A 159 12.04 7.58 2.08
CA ALA A 159 12.08 9.01 1.76
C ALA A 159 12.69 9.27 0.38
N GLN A 160 13.74 8.54 0.00
CA GLN A 160 14.38 8.63 -1.31
C GLN A 160 13.44 8.18 -2.44
N HIS A 161 12.73 7.06 -2.28
CA HIS A 161 11.68 6.66 -3.21
C HIS A 161 10.62 7.75 -3.35
N ASN A 162 10.13 8.27 -2.22
CA ASN A 162 9.06 9.26 -2.20
C ASN A 162 9.46 10.57 -2.90
N ALA A 163 10.72 11.00 -2.73
CA ALA A 163 11.27 12.15 -3.46
C ALA A 163 11.35 11.88 -4.97
N ALA A 164 11.82 10.70 -5.37
CA ALA A 164 11.92 10.32 -6.77
C ALA A 164 10.54 10.18 -7.45
N LEU A 165 9.54 9.63 -6.74
CA LEU A 165 8.15 9.56 -7.21
C LEU A 165 7.54 10.95 -7.43
N ARG A 166 7.78 11.91 -6.52
CA ARG A 166 7.35 13.31 -6.72
C ARG A 166 7.93 13.89 -8.02
N SER A 167 9.22 13.69 -8.28
CA SER A 167 9.87 14.13 -9.51
C SER A 167 9.27 13.47 -10.75
N VAL A 168 8.98 12.17 -10.69
CA VAL A 168 8.29 11.44 -11.77
C VAL A 168 6.92 12.04 -12.06
N LEU A 169 6.10 12.26 -11.04
CA LEU A 169 4.76 12.81 -11.22
C LEU A 169 4.80 14.25 -11.76
N SER A 170 5.70 15.09 -11.24
CA SER A 170 5.90 16.46 -11.72
C SER A 170 6.36 16.50 -13.18
N ALA A 171 7.17 15.54 -13.63
CA ALA A 171 7.62 15.46 -15.02
C ALA A 171 6.52 14.92 -15.94
N LEU A 172 5.75 13.94 -15.49
CA LEU A 172 4.65 13.37 -16.27
C LEU A 172 3.47 14.34 -16.39
N ASP A 173 3.13 15.06 -15.32
CA ASP A 173 1.93 15.90 -15.24
C ASP A 173 2.21 17.20 -14.47
N PRO A 174 2.92 18.16 -15.08
CA PRO A 174 3.34 19.40 -14.41
C PRO A 174 2.19 20.24 -13.84
N ASN A 175 0.97 20.06 -14.37
CA ASN A 175 -0.22 20.79 -13.94
C ASN A 175 -1.11 19.99 -12.96
N ASN A 176 -0.67 18.80 -12.51
CA ASN A 176 -1.40 17.91 -11.59
C ASN A 176 -2.85 17.64 -12.02
N ARG A 177 -3.11 17.49 -13.33
CA ARG A 177 -4.46 17.26 -13.87
C ARG A 177 -4.83 15.79 -13.91
N THR A 178 -3.86 14.91 -14.09
CA THR A 178 -4.01 13.47 -14.25
C THR A 178 -3.64 12.71 -13.00
N PHE A 179 -2.56 13.09 -12.31
CA PHE A 179 -2.04 12.35 -11.16
C PHE A 179 -2.20 13.15 -9.87
N LEU A 180 -2.63 12.46 -8.82
CA LEU A 180 -2.57 12.93 -7.44
C LEU A 180 -1.59 12.04 -6.66
N LEU A 181 -0.54 12.65 -6.11
CA LEU A 181 0.25 11.99 -5.08
C LEU A 181 -0.54 11.96 -3.78
N LEU A 182 -0.91 10.77 -3.33
CA LEU A 182 -1.52 10.54 -2.03
C LEU A 182 -0.42 10.30 -0.99
N ASP A 183 -0.18 11.31 -0.16
CA ASP A 183 0.81 11.20 0.91
C ASP A 183 0.28 10.36 2.08
N VAL A 184 0.69 9.09 2.12
CA VAL A 184 0.46 8.19 3.25
C VAL A 184 1.62 8.22 4.24
N HIS A 185 2.79 8.73 3.83
CA HIS A 185 3.98 8.83 4.68
C HIS A 185 3.75 9.73 5.90
N THR A 186 3.30 10.96 5.67
CA THR A 186 3.14 11.95 6.75
C THR A 186 2.11 11.51 7.81
N PRO A 187 0.91 11.01 7.44
CA PRO A 187 -0.04 10.49 8.42
C PRO A 187 0.49 9.28 9.20
N PHE A 188 1.20 8.35 8.56
CA PHE A 188 1.82 7.23 9.28
C PHE A 188 2.87 7.74 10.27
N ALA A 189 3.79 8.60 9.84
CA ALA A 189 4.81 9.18 10.70
C ALA A 189 4.19 9.88 11.92
N ALA A 190 3.11 10.64 11.72
CA ALA A 190 2.39 11.32 12.79
C ALA A 190 1.74 10.36 13.81
N PHE A 191 1.37 9.13 13.43
CA PHE A 191 0.87 8.13 14.38
C PHE A 191 1.98 7.29 15.02
N LEU A 192 3.08 7.05 14.29
CA LEU A 192 4.14 6.13 14.70
C LEU A 192 5.22 6.79 15.55
N LEU A 193 5.51 8.06 15.27
CA LEU A 193 6.58 8.86 15.88
C LEU A 193 6.04 9.91 16.85
N ASP A 194 4.78 9.76 17.29
CA ASP A 194 4.18 10.65 18.27
C ASP A 194 4.75 10.36 19.68
N ASP A 195 5.87 11.03 19.96
CA ASP A 195 6.58 11.01 21.24
C ASP A 195 5.90 11.89 22.31
N SER A 196 4.65 12.34 22.11
CA SER A 196 3.96 13.09 23.15
C SER A 196 3.93 12.28 24.46
N ASN A 197 4.51 12.83 25.53
CA ASN A 197 4.54 12.29 26.90
C ASN A 197 3.15 12.26 27.56
N GLY A 198 2.08 12.13 26.76
CA GLY A 198 0.72 11.96 27.23
C GLY A 198 0.47 10.53 27.69
N ASP A 199 -0.41 10.42 28.67
CA ASP A 199 -0.99 9.15 29.15
C ASP A 199 -1.33 8.21 27.97
N SER A 200 -0.67 7.05 27.93
CA SER A 200 -0.79 6.08 26.84
C SER A 200 -2.20 5.54 26.68
N ASP A 201 -3.03 5.62 27.73
CA ASP A 201 -4.44 5.27 27.66
C ASP A 201 -5.25 6.27 26.82
N LYS A 202 -4.83 7.53 26.77
CA LYS A 202 -5.47 8.59 25.97
C LYS A 202 -5.04 8.59 24.50
N LYS A 203 -3.89 7.99 24.19
CA LYS A 203 -3.47 7.82 22.79
C LYS A 203 -4.44 6.89 22.06
N ARG A 204 -4.64 7.14 20.76
CA ARG A 204 -5.55 6.33 19.93
C ARG A 204 -5.09 4.87 19.84
N PHE A 205 -3.79 4.66 19.67
CA PHE A 205 -3.15 3.35 19.64
C PHE A 205 -2.24 3.23 20.88
N LYS A 206 -2.35 2.12 21.61
CA LYS A 206 -1.44 1.81 22.74
C LYS A 206 -0.10 1.29 22.22
N SER A 207 -0.13 0.51 21.14
CA SER A 207 1.05 -0.05 20.49
C SER A 207 1.12 0.44 19.04
N THR A 208 2.18 1.17 18.72
CA THR A 208 2.41 1.71 17.37
C THR A 208 3.46 0.94 16.59
N LEU A 209 4.44 0.32 17.26
CA LEU A 209 5.55 -0.40 16.62
C LEU A 209 5.49 -1.92 16.79
N ARG A 210 4.81 -2.44 17.83
CA ARG A 210 4.61 -3.89 18.02
C ARG A 210 3.30 -4.34 17.37
N PRO A 211 3.27 -5.48 16.63
CA PRO A 211 2.07 -5.94 15.94
C PRO A 211 1.09 -6.60 16.92
N CYS A 212 -0.19 -6.69 16.52
CA CYS A 212 -1.20 -7.42 17.28
C CYS A 212 -1.03 -8.94 17.14
N CYS A 213 -0.66 -9.41 15.95
CA CYS A 213 -0.37 -10.79 15.64
C CYS A 213 1.14 -10.96 15.48
N GLU A 214 1.77 -11.60 16.44
CA GLU A 214 3.23 -11.72 16.51
C GLU A 214 3.63 -13.20 16.49
N SER A 215 4.41 -13.61 15.48
CA SER A 215 4.97 -14.97 15.44
C SER A 215 5.99 -15.19 16.55
N PHE A 216 6.03 -16.39 17.11
CA PHE A 216 7.02 -16.77 18.12
C PHE A 216 8.46 -16.72 17.57
N ARG A 217 8.62 -16.96 16.26
CA ARG A 217 9.93 -16.99 15.61
C ARG A 217 10.14 -15.76 14.73
N PRO A 218 11.39 -15.30 14.54
CA PRO A 218 11.69 -14.18 13.64
C PRO A 218 11.37 -14.47 12.16
N ASP A 219 11.46 -15.73 11.73
CA ASP A 219 11.19 -16.21 10.37
C ASP A 219 9.76 -16.73 10.18
N GLY A 220 8.95 -16.73 11.23
CA GLY A 220 7.56 -17.17 11.18
C GLY A 220 6.61 -16.06 10.73
N TYR A 221 5.32 -16.39 10.61
CA TYR A 221 4.31 -15.43 10.15
C TYR A 221 3.00 -15.52 10.94
N CYS A 222 2.23 -14.43 10.92
CA CYS A 222 0.89 -14.41 11.52
C CYS A 222 -0.03 -15.42 10.84
N GLY A 223 -0.63 -16.33 11.62
CA GLY A 223 -1.48 -17.40 11.10
C GLY A 223 -0.76 -18.73 10.85
N GLU A 224 0.54 -18.82 11.16
CA GLU A 224 1.30 -20.07 11.10
C GLU A 224 0.82 -21.07 12.17
N GLU A 225 0.65 -22.33 11.77
CA GLU A 225 0.33 -23.47 12.63
C GLU A 225 1.37 -24.57 12.41
N ASP A 226 1.71 -25.31 13.46
CA ASP A 226 2.57 -26.49 13.34
C ASP A 226 1.80 -27.71 12.77
N GLU A 227 2.49 -28.83 12.62
CA GLU A 227 1.90 -30.08 12.09
C GLU A 227 0.70 -30.58 12.90
N ASN A 228 0.57 -30.18 14.16
CA ASN A 228 -0.53 -30.53 15.05
C ASN A 228 -1.66 -29.49 15.06
N GLY A 229 -1.57 -28.43 14.25
CA GLY A 229 -2.51 -27.31 14.26
C GLY A 229 -2.32 -26.34 15.43
N THR A 230 -1.18 -26.41 16.14
CA THR A 230 -0.88 -25.48 17.23
C THR A 230 -0.40 -24.16 16.64
N ARG A 231 -1.04 -23.07 17.04
CA ARG A 231 -0.68 -21.72 16.63
C ARG A 231 0.75 -21.38 17.04
N GLN A 232 1.51 -20.85 16.10
CA GLN A 232 2.90 -20.41 16.28
C GLN A 232 3.01 -18.88 16.45
N TYR A 233 1.94 -18.25 16.94
CA TYR A 233 1.83 -16.80 17.09
C TYR A 233 0.97 -16.43 18.31
N THR A 234 1.19 -15.23 18.82
CA THR A 234 0.30 -14.57 19.80
C THR A 234 -0.68 -13.65 19.09
N LEU A 235 -1.83 -13.40 19.72
CA LEU A 235 -2.79 -12.37 19.33
C LEU A 235 -3.01 -11.41 20.50
N CYS A 236 -3.11 -10.13 20.20
CA CYS A 236 -3.52 -9.12 21.15
C CYS A 236 -5.03 -9.19 21.45
N ASP A 237 -5.45 -8.66 22.59
CA ASP A 237 -6.87 -8.67 23.00
C ASP A 237 -7.74 -7.70 22.18
N ASP A 238 -7.17 -6.57 21.73
CA ASP A 238 -7.89 -5.53 20.98
C ASP A 238 -7.04 -4.96 19.83
N ALA A 239 -7.24 -5.50 18.63
CA ALA A 239 -6.61 -5.02 17.40
C ALA A 239 -6.94 -3.55 17.07
N GLY A 240 -8.00 -2.98 17.66
CA GLY A 240 -8.34 -1.57 17.53
C GLY A 240 -7.37 -0.62 18.23
N ARG A 241 -6.57 -1.14 19.17
CA ARG A 241 -5.56 -0.40 19.95
C ARG A 241 -4.14 -0.59 19.43
N TYR A 242 -3.96 -1.36 18.35
CA TYR A 242 -2.67 -1.59 17.70
C TYR A 242 -2.63 -0.92 16.33
N PHE A 243 -1.49 -0.33 15.99
CA PHE A 243 -1.30 0.25 14.66
C PHE A 243 -1.06 -0.85 13.61
N TYR A 244 -0.21 -1.83 13.93
CA TYR A 244 0.11 -2.96 13.04
C TYR A 244 -0.66 -4.23 13.41
N TRP A 245 -1.15 -4.93 12.39
CA TRP A 245 -1.76 -6.25 12.51
C TRP A 245 -0.69 -7.33 12.55
N ASP A 246 0.19 -7.36 11.55
CA ASP A 246 1.33 -8.27 11.42
C ASP A 246 2.61 -7.46 11.17
N ASP A 247 3.69 -8.11 10.72
CA ASP A 247 5.01 -7.49 10.58
C ASP A 247 5.10 -6.34 9.57
N VAL A 248 4.12 -6.17 8.70
CA VAL A 248 4.13 -5.11 7.67
C VAL A 248 2.79 -4.40 7.48
N HIS A 249 1.67 -5.06 7.80
CA HIS A 249 0.33 -4.55 7.50
C HIS A 249 -0.29 -3.83 8.68
N PRO A 250 -0.81 -2.59 8.49
CA PRO A 250 -1.61 -1.91 9.50
C PRO A 250 -2.93 -2.61 9.80
N THR A 251 -3.45 -2.41 11.01
CA THR A 251 -4.80 -2.86 11.40
C THR A 251 -5.87 -2.10 10.64
N GLN A 252 -7.11 -2.62 10.70
CA GLN A 252 -8.26 -1.89 10.15
C GLN A 252 -8.44 -0.52 10.84
N ALA A 253 -8.17 -0.43 12.15
CA ALA A 253 -8.28 0.81 12.91
C ALA A 253 -7.22 1.85 12.51
N ALA A 254 -6.01 1.40 12.20
CA ALA A 254 -4.93 2.23 11.65
C ALA A 254 -5.27 2.76 10.26
N TRP A 255 -5.69 1.88 9.34
CA TRP A 255 -6.14 2.32 8.01
C TRP A 255 -7.33 3.28 8.08
N ALA A 256 -8.29 3.06 8.98
CA ALA A 256 -9.40 3.99 9.19
C ALA A 256 -8.92 5.36 9.71
N ALA A 257 -7.87 5.39 10.53
CA ALA A 257 -7.31 6.63 11.04
C ALA A 257 -6.58 7.40 9.93
N VAL A 258 -5.71 6.73 9.19
CA VAL A 258 -4.93 7.31 8.09
C VAL A 258 -5.85 7.74 6.94
N ALA A 259 -6.82 6.92 6.54
CA ALA A 259 -7.72 7.25 5.44
C ALA A 259 -8.57 8.52 5.68
N ARG A 260 -8.80 8.88 6.94
CA ARG A 260 -9.50 10.14 7.28
C ARG A 260 -8.67 11.37 6.95
N THR A 261 -7.34 11.31 7.03
CA THR A 261 -6.47 12.49 6.84
C THR A 261 -6.43 12.97 5.39
N PHE A 262 -6.53 12.05 4.43
CA PHE A 262 -6.44 12.39 3.00
C PHE A 262 -7.79 12.38 2.26
N ARG A 263 -8.90 12.10 2.95
CA ARG A 263 -10.24 12.03 2.36
C ARG A 263 -10.64 13.31 1.63
N ALA A 264 -10.33 14.48 2.20
CA ALA A 264 -10.68 15.76 1.60
C ALA A 264 -9.92 16.02 0.30
N ALA A 265 -8.59 15.80 0.30
CA ALA A 265 -7.74 15.96 -0.88
C ALA A 265 -8.18 15.04 -2.03
N VAL A 266 -8.43 13.76 -1.71
CA VAL A 266 -8.92 12.78 -2.67
C VAL A 266 -10.29 13.18 -3.25
N LYS A 267 -11.24 13.58 -2.40
CA LYS A 267 -12.58 14.00 -2.86
C LYS A 267 -12.50 15.20 -3.79
N SER A 268 -11.67 16.21 -3.44
CA SER A 268 -11.46 17.39 -4.26
C SER A 268 -10.88 17.08 -5.63
N PHE A 269 -9.92 16.13 -5.70
CA PHE A 269 -9.31 15.72 -6.96
C PHE A 269 -10.28 14.95 -7.87
N LEU A 270 -11.16 14.12 -7.28
CA LEU A 270 -12.12 13.32 -8.03
C LEU A 270 -13.41 14.03 -8.42
N SER A 271 -13.72 15.17 -7.81
CA SER A 271 -14.93 15.94 -8.09
C SER A 271 -14.86 16.83 -9.33
N VAL A 272 -13.68 16.97 -9.95
CA VAL A 272 -13.41 17.81 -11.13
C VAL A 272 -13.41 16.98 -12.40
#